data_AF-A0A950Z1M4-F1
#
_entry.id   AF-A0A950Z1M4-F1
#
_cell.length_a   1.000
_cell.length_b   1.000
_cell.length_c   1.000
_cell.angle_alpha   90.00
_cell.angle_beta   90.00
_cell.angle_gamma   90.00
#
_symmetry.space_group_name_H-M   'P 1'
#
loop_
_entity.id
_entity.type
_entity.pdbx_description
1 polymer ?
#
loop_
_entity_poly.entity_id
_entity_poly.type
_entity_poly.pdbx_seq_one_letter_code
_entity_poly.pdbx_strand_id
1 'polypeptide(L)'
;MAEENVVYPMLTDHAERAEATRKLYEEHARMKILLFELEQSISNHESWFKAVRGLSEEIEPHARQEEEVEFPALGARMDKAGKMKLARKIHGEQAVIV
;
A
#
# COMPACT_ATOMS: atom_id res chain seq x y z
N MET A 1 5.56 3.50 1.30
CA MET A 1 5.54 4.76 2.08
C MET A 1 4.64 5.82 1.45
N ALA A 2 4.70 6.07 0.13
CA ALA A 2 3.80 7.04 -0.50
C ALA A 2 2.30 6.71 -0.33
N GLU A 3 1.88 5.45 -0.42
CA GLU A 3 0.47 5.10 -0.12
C GLU A 3 0.11 5.43 1.34
N GLU A 4 0.87 4.86 2.29
CA GLU A 4 0.65 4.99 3.74
C GLU A 4 0.71 6.44 4.25
N ASN A 5 1.54 7.30 3.66
CA ASN A 5 1.78 8.66 4.16
C ASN A 5 1.01 9.74 3.37
N VAL A 6 0.54 9.41 2.16
CA VAL A 6 -0.11 10.39 1.28
C VAL A 6 -1.47 9.90 0.81
N VAL A 7 -1.54 8.73 0.18
CA VAL A 7 -2.77 8.26 -0.49
C VAL A 7 -3.84 7.85 0.53
N TYR A 8 -3.49 7.01 1.50
CA TYR A 8 -4.42 6.50 2.50
C TYR A 8 -4.99 7.60 3.41
N PRO A 9 -4.21 8.58 3.91
CA PRO A 9 -4.79 9.70 4.64
C PRO A 9 -5.82 10.49 3.81
N MET A 10 -5.57 10.64 2.50
CA MET A 10 -6.52 11.31 1.61
C MET A 10 -7.76 10.47 1.30
N LEU A 11 -7.66 9.13 1.31
CA LEU A 11 -8.83 8.24 1.24
C LEU A 11 -9.69 8.30 2.52
N THR A 12 -9.05 8.43 3.70
CA THR A 12 -9.71 8.44 5.02
C THR A 12 -10.53 9.69 5.27
N ASP A 13 -10.07 10.86 4.79
CA ASP A 13 -10.73 12.16 4.97
C ASP A 13 -12.14 12.23 4.32
N HIS A 14 -12.52 11.19 3.57
CA HIS A 14 -13.86 10.99 3.06
C HIS A 14 -14.67 10.12 4.03
N ALA A 15 -15.70 10.74 4.64
CA ALA A 15 -16.47 10.32 5.83
C ALA A 15 -17.01 8.88 5.92
N GLU A 16 -16.82 8.02 4.92
CA GLU A 16 -17.30 6.64 4.88
C GLU A 16 -16.22 5.61 4.50
N ARG A 17 -14.93 5.99 4.44
CA ARG A 17 -13.84 5.07 4.03
C ARG A 17 -12.84 4.69 5.11
N ALA A 18 -13.00 5.17 6.34
CA ALA A 18 -12.04 4.92 7.43
C ALA A 18 -11.74 3.43 7.66
N GLU A 19 -12.77 2.57 7.62
CA GLU A 19 -12.59 1.12 7.77
C GLU A 19 -11.84 0.48 6.60
N ALA A 20 -12.19 0.87 5.36
CA ALA A 20 -11.53 0.39 4.17
C ALA A 20 -10.04 0.81 4.15
N THR A 21 -9.75 2.05 4.55
CA THR A 21 -8.36 2.51 4.63
C THR A 21 -7.58 1.84 5.75
N ARG A 22 -8.19 1.60 6.92
CA ARG A 22 -7.55 0.83 8.00
C ARG A 22 -7.13 -0.56 7.51
N LYS A 23 -8.00 -1.22 6.76
CA LYS A 23 -7.69 -2.53 6.16
C LYS A 23 -6.46 -2.48 5.24
N LEU A 24 -6.30 -1.43 4.41
CA LEU A 24 -5.12 -1.28 3.55
C LEU A 24 -3.83 -1.15 4.36
N TYR A 25 -3.84 -0.40 5.47
CA TYR A 25 -2.69 -0.34 6.39
C TYR A 25 -2.38 -1.70 7.03
N GLU A 26 -3.40 -2.45 7.44
CA GLU A 26 -3.22 -3.77 8.05
C GLU A 26 -2.63 -4.78 7.05
N GLU A 27 -3.06 -4.73 5.79
CA GLU A 27 -2.51 -5.55 4.70
C GLU A 27 -1.02 -5.23 4.46
N HIS A 28 -0.65 -3.95 4.40
CA HIS A 28 0.76 -3.56 4.35
C HIS A 28 1.58 -4.02 5.57
N ALA A 29 1.02 -3.96 6.77
CA ALA A 29 1.67 -4.48 7.97
C ALA A 29 1.90 -5.99 7.87
N ARG A 30 0.92 -6.76 7.36
CA ARG A 30 1.06 -8.20 7.12
C ARG A 30 2.15 -8.51 6.09
N MET A 31 2.21 -7.77 4.98
CA MET A 31 3.26 -7.96 3.98
C MET A 31 4.65 -7.70 4.55
N LYS A 32 4.83 -6.66 5.37
CA LYS A 32 6.10 -6.36 6.06
C LYS A 32 6.52 -7.50 6.99
N ILE A 33 5.58 -8.11 7.71
CA ILE A 33 5.86 -9.28 8.55
C ILE A 33 6.31 -10.48 7.70
N LEU A 34 5.59 -10.79 6.61
CA LEU A 34 5.93 -11.90 5.71
C LEU A 34 7.28 -11.70 5.02
N LEU A 35 7.62 -10.46 4.64
CA LEU A 35 8.93 -10.10 4.11
C LEU A 35 10.04 -10.35 5.14
N PHE A 36 9.83 -9.94 6.39
CA PHE A 36 10.79 -10.21 7.46
C PHE A 36 10.96 -11.72 7.71
N GLU A 37 9.85 -12.48 7.77
CA GLU A 37 9.91 -13.94 7.90
C GLU A 37 10.68 -14.60 6.74
N LEU A 38 10.46 -14.11 5.52
CA LEU A 38 11.19 -14.55 4.32
C LEU A 38 12.69 -14.27 4.43
N GLU A 39 13.08 -13.06 4.80
CA GLU A 39 14.49 -12.66 5.00
C GLU A 39 15.18 -13.54 6.05
N GLN A 40 14.49 -13.81 7.17
CA GLN A 40 14.99 -14.66 8.25
C GLN A 40 15.14 -16.11 7.79
N SER A 41 14.14 -16.69 7.10
CA SER A 41 14.23 -18.05 6.59
C SER A 41 15.35 -18.22 5.56
N ILE A 42 15.57 -17.24 4.68
CA ILE A 42 16.70 -17.25 3.73
C ILE A 42 18.03 -17.22 4.48
N SER A 43 18.17 -16.33 5.47
CA SER A 43 19.40 -16.15 6.24
C SER A 43 19.75 -17.39 7.07
N ASN A 44 18.75 -18.13 7.53
CA ASN A 44 18.91 -19.35 8.33
C ASN A 44 19.01 -20.63 7.48
N HIS A 45 18.99 -20.54 6.14
CA HIS A 45 18.91 -21.69 5.22
C HIS A 45 17.68 -22.58 5.46
N GLU A 46 16.57 -22.00 5.90
CA GLU A 46 15.30 -22.68 6.14
C GLU A 46 14.42 -22.68 4.86
N SER A 47 13.33 -23.47 4.90
CA SER A 47 12.34 -23.47 3.81
C SER A 47 11.54 -22.16 3.81
N TRP A 48 11.70 -21.38 2.74
CA TRP A 48 11.05 -20.07 2.57
C TRP A 48 9.76 -20.12 1.75
N PHE A 49 9.40 -21.28 1.19
CA PHE A 49 8.25 -21.42 0.28
C PHE A 49 6.92 -20.96 0.90
N LYS A 50 6.73 -21.18 2.20
CA LYS A 50 5.52 -20.76 2.91
C LYS A 50 5.41 -19.23 2.97
N ALA A 51 6.50 -18.54 3.29
CA ALA A 51 6.54 -17.08 3.38
C ALA A 51 6.33 -16.44 2.00
N VAL A 52 6.98 -16.96 0.95
CA VAL A 52 6.78 -16.47 -0.44
C VAL A 52 5.34 -16.69 -0.91
N ARG A 53 4.74 -17.85 -0.62
CA ARG A 53 3.34 -18.10 -0.97
C ARG A 53 2.41 -17.12 -0.26
N GLY A 54 2.57 -16.96 1.06
CA GLY A 54 1.77 -16.00 1.82
C GLY A 54 1.92 -14.57 1.31
N LEU A 55 3.13 -14.17 0.94
CA LEU A 55 3.38 -12.84 0.37
C LEU A 55 2.68 -12.67 -0.98
N SER A 56 2.72 -13.67 -1.86
CA SER A 56 2.01 -13.64 -3.14
C SER A 56 0.49 -13.56 -2.95
N GLU A 57 -0.04 -14.27 -1.95
CA GLU A 57 -1.47 -14.29 -1.62
C GLU A 57 -1.95 -12.96 -1.04
N GLU A 58 -1.09 -12.16 -0.41
CA GLU A 58 -1.44 -10.81 0.08
C GLU A 58 -1.20 -9.72 -1.00
N ILE A 59 -0.09 -9.75 -1.73
CA ILE A 59 0.28 -8.67 -2.69
C ILE A 59 -0.71 -8.58 -3.85
N GLU A 60 -1.03 -9.70 -4.49
CA GLU A 60 -1.79 -9.68 -5.74
C GLU A 60 -3.24 -9.17 -5.57
N PRO A 61 -4.00 -9.62 -4.56
CA PRO A 61 -5.33 -9.07 -4.31
C PRO A 61 -5.28 -7.60 -3.85
N HIS A 62 -4.28 -7.23 -3.05
CA HIS A 62 -4.12 -5.87 -2.56
C HIS A 62 -3.85 -4.90 -3.72
N ALA A 63 -2.86 -5.19 -4.57
CA ALA A 63 -2.53 -4.35 -5.72
C ALA A 63 -3.74 -4.19 -6.66
N ARG A 64 -4.50 -5.26 -6.92
CA ARG A 64 -5.75 -5.16 -7.69
C ARG A 64 -6.79 -4.26 -7.04
N GLN A 65 -7.03 -4.41 -5.74
CA GLN A 65 -7.98 -3.56 -5.02
C GLN A 65 -7.59 -2.09 -5.14
N GLU A 66 -6.31 -1.78 -4.99
CA GLU A 66 -5.80 -0.43 -5.09
C GLU A 66 -5.90 0.14 -6.51
N GLU A 67 -5.35 -0.57 -7.49
CA GLU A 67 -5.23 -0.13 -8.88
C GLU A 67 -6.58 -0.06 -9.60
N GLU A 68 -7.47 -1.01 -9.33
CA GLU A 68 -8.75 -1.13 -10.06
C GLU A 68 -9.91 -0.42 -9.34
N VAL A 69 -9.82 -0.21 -8.02
CA VAL A 69 -10.93 0.34 -7.22
C VAL A 69 -10.55 1.63 -6.51
N GLU A 70 -9.57 1.59 -5.61
CA GLU A 70 -9.29 2.70 -4.69
C GLU A 70 -8.70 3.93 -5.41
N PHE A 71 -7.66 3.73 -6.22
CA PHE A 71 -6.98 4.82 -6.91
C PHE A 71 -7.85 5.47 -8.00
N PRO A 72 -8.59 4.71 -8.84
CA PRO A 72 -9.54 5.31 -9.77
C PRO A 72 -10.64 6.09 -9.05
N ALA A 73 -11.19 5.55 -7.95
CA ALA A 73 -12.23 6.23 -7.17
C ALA A 73 -11.73 7.55 -6.56
N LEU A 74 -10.49 7.58 -6.05
CA LEU A 74 -9.85 8.81 -5.58
C LEU A 74 -9.65 9.80 -6.74
N GLY A 75 -9.11 9.32 -7.86
CA GLY A 75 -8.84 10.15 -9.04
C GLY A 75 -10.09 10.75 -9.68
N ALA A 76 -11.23 10.05 -9.65
CA ALA A 76 -12.51 10.54 -10.16
C ALA A 76 -13.08 11.71 -9.34
N ARG A 77 -12.68 11.82 -8.07
CA ARG A 77 -13.15 12.87 -7.14
C ARG A 77 -12.29 14.12 -7.15
N MET A 78 -11.13 14.08 -7.82
CA MET A 78 -10.18 15.18 -7.86
C MET A 78 -10.29 15.99 -9.16
N ASP A 79 -10.27 17.31 -9.03
CA ASP A 79 -10.04 18.20 -10.15
C ASP A 79 -8.55 18.19 -10.57
N LYS A 80 -8.21 18.95 -11.62
CA LYS A 80 -6.83 19.03 -12.12
C LYS A 80 -5.86 19.52 -11.04
N ALA A 81 -6.26 20.49 -10.22
CA ALA A 81 -5.41 21.04 -9.17
C ALA A 81 -5.15 20.00 -8.06
N GLY A 82 -6.17 19.25 -7.65
CA GLY A 82 -6.09 18.16 -6.70
C GLY A 82 -5.16 17.04 -7.16
N LYS A 83 -5.27 16.61 -8.44
CA LYS A 83 -4.37 15.60 -9.03
C LYS A 83 -2.92 16.06 -9.04
N MET A 84 -2.66 17.33 -9.40
CA MET A 84 -1.31 17.90 -9.37
C MET A 84 -0.73 17.98 -7.95
N LYS A 85 -1.56 18.32 -6.96
CA LYS A 85 -1.16 18.36 -5.54
C LYS A 85 -0.81 16.96 -5.03
N LEU A 86 -1.62 15.96 -5.38
CA LEU A 86 -1.37 14.55 -5.04
C LEU A 86 -0.04 14.07 -5.65
N ALA A 87 0.15 14.26 -6.96
CA ALA A 87 1.38 13.86 -7.65
C ALA A 87 2.64 14.49 -7.04
N ARG A 88 2.56 15.77 -6.63
CA ARG A 88 3.67 16.46 -5.95
C ARG A 88 3.98 15.86 -4.57
N LYS A 89 2.95 15.53 -3.79
CA LYS A 89 3.12 14.90 -2.47
C LYS A 89 3.76 13.51 -2.61
N ILE A 90 3.30 12.70 -3.58
CA ILE A 90 3.87 11.39 -3.86
C ILE A 90 5.35 11.51 -4.27
N HIS A 91 5.69 12.40 -5.21
CA HIS A 91 7.08 12.63 -5.61
C HIS A 91 7.96 13.09 -4.44
N GLY A 92 7.43 13.98 -3.59
CA GLY A 92 8.14 14.42 -2.40
C GLY A 92 8.47 13.26 -1.47
N GLU A 93 7.52 12.36 -1.23
CA GLU A 93 7.72 11.18 -0.37
C GLU A 93 8.70 10.18 -0.98
N GLN A 94 8.61 9.91 -2.29
CA GLN A 94 9.53 9.00 -2.97
C GLN A 94 10.98 9.52 -2.97
N ALA A 95 11.18 10.84 -3.02
CA ALA A 95 12.49 11.47 -2.99
C ALA A 95 13.18 11.40 -1.62
N VAL A 96 12.46 11.11 -0.54
CA VAL A 96 13.00 10.98 0.83
C VAL A 96 13.60 9.58 1.08
N ILE A 97 13.35 8.61 0.20
CA ILE A 97 13.78 7.20 0.34
C ILE A 97 15.15 6.95 -0.32
N VAL A 98 15.90 8.00 -0.67
CA VAL A 98 17.24 7.92 -1.30
C VAL A 98 18.36 8.10 -0.28
#